data_AF-A0A538IBL6-F1
#
_entry.id   AF-A0A538IBL6-F1
#
_cell.length_a   1.000
_cell.length_b   1.000
_cell.length_c   1.000
_cell.angle_alpha   90.00
_cell.angle_beta   90.00
_cell.angle_gamma   90.00
#
_symmetry.space_group_name_H-M   'P 1'
#
loop_
_entity.id
_entity.type
_entity.pdbx_description
1 polymer ?
#
loop_
_entity_poly.entity_id
_entity_poly.type
_entity_poly.pdbx_seq_one_letter_code
_entity_poly.pdbx_strand_id
1 'polypeptide(L)'
;MEQVGVQIDESAVPSAPAADATLLDDSGFAEFSVAGTEVSGEFRCADCGYGAVVHRALPPCPMCGGTVWESHGPLTPRLVD
;
A
#
# COMPACT_ATOMS: atom_id res chain seq x y z
N MET A 1 36.64 21.79 33.22
CA MET A 1 35.55 22.67 32.70
C MET A 1 35.38 22.30 31.25
N GLU A 2 34.60 21.26 30.97
CA GLU A 2 34.28 20.84 29.61
C GLU A 2 32.76 20.75 29.55
N GLN A 3 32.19 21.63 28.73
CA GLN A 3 30.76 21.76 28.57
C GLN A 3 30.30 20.70 27.57
N VAL A 4 29.54 19.71 28.03
CA VAL A 4 28.87 18.74 27.16
C VAL A 4 27.54 19.36 26.70
N GLY A 5 27.48 19.77 25.44
CA GLY A 5 26.27 20.31 24.83
C GLY A 5 25.46 19.20 24.17
N VAL A 6 24.35 18.79 24.77
CA VAL A 6 23.32 18.00 24.08
C VAL A 6 22.50 18.98 23.23
N GLN A 7 22.56 18.84 21.91
CA GLN A 7 21.63 19.51 21.01
C GLN A 7 20.50 18.55 20.70
N ILE A 8 19.32 18.81 21.29
CA ILE A 8 18.07 18.22 20.83
C ILE A 8 17.52 19.09 19.70
N ASP A 9 17.62 18.61 18.47
CA ASP A 9 16.87 19.20 17.36
C ASP A 9 15.48 18.54 17.35
N GLU A 10 14.57 19.11 18.12
CA GLU A 10 13.13 18.91 17.94
C GLU A 10 12.64 20.08 17.09
N SER A 11 12.68 19.95 15.77
CA SER A 11 11.99 20.88 14.88
C SER A 11 11.85 20.30 13.48
N ALA A 12 10.75 19.60 13.25
CA ALA A 12 9.78 19.90 12.20
C ALA A 12 9.08 18.62 11.76
N VAL A 13 7.75 18.65 11.80
CA VAL A 13 6.95 17.83 10.90
C VAL A 13 7.30 18.30 9.48
N PRO A 14 7.80 17.43 8.59
CA PRO A 14 7.71 17.76 7.19
C PRO A 14 6.24 17.56 6.79
N SER A 15 5.50 18.67 6.69
CA SER A 15 4.44 18.77 5.69
C SER A 15 5.03 18.27 4.37
N ALA A 16 4.57 17.10 3.93
CA ALA A 16 4.84 16.44 2.66
C ALA A 16 6.21 16.76 2.02
N PRO A 17 7.19 15.82 2.02
CA PRO A 17 8.12 15.85 0.91
C PRO A 17 7.28 15.56 -0.34
N ALA A 18 7.16 16.57 -1.21
CA ALA A 18 7.09 16.31 -2.63
C ALA A 18 8.32 15.44 -2.92
N ALA A 19 8.09 14.12 -2.94
CA ALA A 19 9.15 13.16 -3.11
C ALA A 19 9.77 13.43 -4.49
N ASP A 20 11.02 13.86 -4.43
CA ASP A 20 11.95 13.90 -5.54
C ASP A 20 11.87 12.54 -6.23
N ALA A 21 11.41 12.55 -7.49
CA ALA A 21 11.05 11.36 -8.25
C ALA A 21 12.30 10.54 -8.55
N THR A 22 12.66 9.69 -7.59
CA THR A 22 13.49 8.52 -7.84
C THR A 22 12.65 7.64 -8.77
N LEU A 23 13.06 7.49 -10.04
CA LEU A 23 12.50 6.50 -10.95
C LEU A 23 12.82 5.11 -10.40
N LEU A 24 12.02 4.64 -9.45
CA LEU A 24 11.88 3.22 -9.15
C LEU A 24 11.05 2.62 -10.29
N ASP A 25 11.52 1.52 -10.86
CA ASP A 25 10.81 0.78 -11.90
C ASP A 25 9.35 0.50 -11.47
N ASP A 26 8.41 1.06 -12.23
CA ASP A 26 6.99 1.21 -11.93
C ASP A 26 6.22 -0.10 -12.19
N SER A 27 6.56 -1.17 -11.47
CA SER A 27 5.96 -2.49 -11.77
C SER A 27 5.84 -3.45 -10.57
N GLY A 28 5.67 -2.97 -9.33
CA GLY A 28 5.66 -3.90 -8.19
C GLY A 28 4.99 -3.49 -6.88
N PHE A 29 4.35 -2.33 -6.77
CA PHE A 29 3.67 -1.96 -5.53
C PHE A 29 2.20 -2.42 -5.56
N ALA A 30 1.84 -3.33 -4.66
CA ALA A 30 0.44 -3.67 -4.43
C ALA A 30 -0.21 -2.54 -3.60
N GLU A 31 -1.35 -2.03 -4.05
CA GLU A 31 -2.12 -1.08 -3.24
C GLU A 31 -3.02 -1.86 -2.29
N PHE A 32 -3.16 -1.36 -1.06
CA PHE A 32 -3.96 -2.02 -0.04
C PHE A 32 -5.24 -1.22 0.24
N SER A 33 -6.35 -1.92 0.32
CA SER A 33 -7.68 -1.38 0.63
C SER A 33 -8.34 -2.20 1.72
N VAL A 34 -9.28 -1.59 2.46
CA VAL A 34 -9.98 -2.25 3.57
C VAL A 34 -11.42 -2.57 3.21
N ALA A 35 -12.02 -3.53 3.92
CA ALA A 35 -13.44 -3.82 3.81
C ALA A 35 -14.29 -2.56 4.03
N GLY A 36 -15.30 -2.36 3.20
CA GLY A 36 -16.15 -1.18 3.14
C GLY A 36 -15.69 -0.10 2.16
N THR A 37 -14.44 -0.12 1.70
CA THR A 37 -13.96 0.84 0.68
C THR A 37 -14.68 0.62 -0.65
N GLU A 38 -15.18 1.69 -1.27
CA GLU A 38 -15.80 1.65 -2.59
C GLU A 38 -14.75 1.56 -3.70
N VAL A 39 -14.61 0.39 -4.31
CA VAL A 39 -13.64 0.08 -5.37
C VAL A 39 -14.22 -0.97 -6.32
N SER A 40 -13.58 -1.15 -7.47
CA SER A 40 -13.88 -2.23 -8.39
C SER A 40 -12.61 -2.80 -8.99
N GLY A 41 -12.56 -4.11 -9.22
CA GLY A 41 -11.38 -4.80 -9.73
C GLY A 41 -11.17 -6.16 -9.08
N GLU A 42 -9.97 -6.70 -9.31
CA GLU A 42 -9.51 -7.97 -8.77
C GLU A 42 -8.64 -7.74 -7.54
N PHE A 43 -8.97 -8.45 -6.46
CA PHE A 43 -8.30 -8.29 -5.17
C PHE A 43 -7.90 -9.62 -4.58
N ARG A 44 -6.85 -9.65 -3.75
CA ARG A 44 -6.48 -10.79 -2.91
C ARG A 44 -6.49 -10.39 -1.45
N CYS A 45 -7.01 -11.25 -0.59
CA CYS A 45 -6.96 -11.02 0.86
C CYS A 45 -5.51 -11.11 1.35
N ALA A 46 -5.04 -10.09 2.06
CA ALA A 46 -3.66 -10.03 2.55
C ALA A 46 -3.34 -11.11 3.61
N ASP A 47 -4.35 -11.63 4.30
CA ASP A 47 -4.17 -12.65 5.34
C ASP A 47 -4.08 -14.08 4.78
N CYS A 48 -4.95 -14.43 3.83
CA CYS A 48 -5.10 -15.82 3.36
C CYS A 48 -4.93 -16.02 1.85
N GLY A 49 -4.76 -14.94 1.09
CA GLY A 49 -4.56 -14.97 -0.36
C GLY A 49 -5.82 -15.25 -1.19
N TYR A 50 -7.00 -15.35 -0.58
CA TYR A 50 -8.26 -15.57 -1.31
C TYR A 50 -8.52 -14.44 -2.32
N GLY A 51 -8.75 -14.81 -3.58
CA GLY A 51 -9.02 -13.86 -4.66
C GLY A 51 -10.51 -13.56 -4.82
N ALA A 52 -10.87 -12.30 -5.06
CA ALA A 52 -12.24 -11.87 -5.31
C ALA A 52 -12.31 -10.78 -6.40
N VAL A 53 -13.38 -10.80 -7.19
CA VAL A 53 -13.76 -9.70 -8.08
C VAL A 53 -14.79 -8.84 -7.36
N VAL A 54 -14.52 -7.55 -7.24
CA VAL A 54 -15.37 -6.58 -6.55
C VAL A 54 -15.93 -5.59 -7.55
N HIS A 55 -17.22 -5.27 -7.44
CA HIS A 55 -17.93 -4.34 -8.34
C HIS A 55 -18.45 -3.09 -7.65
N ARG A 56 -18.30 -2.97 -6.33
CA ARG A 56 -18.78 -1.80 -5.60
C ARG A 56 -17.98 -1.53 -4.33
N ALA A 57 -17.99 -2.45 -3.36
CA ALA A 57 -17.31 -2.27 -2.08
C ALA A 57 -16.67 -3.57 -1.62
N LEU A 58 -15.50 -3.48 -0.98
CA LEU A 58 -14.78 -4.63 -0.47
C LEU A 58 -15.52 -5.30 0.69
N PRO A 59 -15.82 -6.60 0.64
CA PRO A 59 -16.37 -7.32 1.78
C PRO A 59 -15.26 -7.75 2.77
N PRO A 60 -15.61 -8.19 3.99
CA PRO A 60 -14.74 -9.08 4.76
C PRO A 60 -14.44 -10.35 3.97
N CYS A 61 -13.24 -10.91 4.11
CA CYS A 61 -12.86 -12.13 3.43
C CYS A 61 -13.77 -13.30 3.85
N PRO A 62 -14.44 -14.00 2.93
CA PRO A 62 -15.34 -15.09 3.27
C PRO A 62 -14.61 -16.34 3.80
N MET A 63 -13.29 -16.42 3.62
CA MET A 63 -12.48 -17.57 4.05
C MET A 63 -11.93 -17.40 5.47
N CYS A 64 -11.43 -16.22 5.82
CA CYS A 64 -10.75 -15.98 7.10
C CYS A 64 -11.33 -14.84 7.94
N GLY A 65 -12.27 -14.05 7.40
CA GLY A 65 -12.79 -12.85 8.05
C GLY A 65 -11.85 -11.63 8.02
N GLY A 66 -10.66 -11.76 7.42
CA GLY A 66 -9.72 -10.64 7.23
C GLY A 66 -10.35 -9.48 6.45
N THR A 67 -9.86 -8.27 6.70
CA THR A 67 -10.45 -7.04 6.16
C THR A 67 -9.54 -6.28 5.21
N VAL A 68 -8.30 -6.74 5.02
CA VAL A 68 -7.31 -6.07 4.16
C VAL A 68 -7.17 -6.82 2.84
N TRP A 69 -7.15 -6.06 1.75
CA TRP A 69 -7.12 -6.54 0.39
C TRP A 69 -6.04 -5.85 -0.43
N GLU A 70 -5.30 -6.63 -1.20
CA GLU A 70 -4.31 -6.19 -2.18
C GLU A 70 -5.00 -6.03 -3.54
N SER A 71 -4.92 -4.85 -4.15
CA SER A 71 -5.28 -4.69 -5.56
C SER A 71 -4.19 -5.32 -6.41
N HIS A 72 -4.60 -6.13 -7.39
CA HIS A 72 -3.71 -6.44 -8.48
C HIS A 72 -3.71 -5.21 -9.40
N GLY A 73 -2.63 -4.42 -9.35
CA GLY A 73 -2.40 -3.38 -10.35
C GLY A 73 -2.52 -3.97 -11.77
N PRO A 74 -2.73 -3.15 -12.80
CA PRO A 74 -2.87 -3.65 -14.16
C PRO A 74 -1.70 -4.59 -14.46
N LEU A 75 -2.02 -5.81 -14.87
CA LEU A 75 -1.03 -6.77 -15.34
C LEU A 75 -0.31 -6.08 -16.52
N THR A 76 0.84 -5.48 -16.29
CA THR A 76 1.77 -5.23 -17.38
C THR A 76 2.08 -6.62 -17.93
N PRO A 77 1.72 -6.91 -19.19
CA PRO A 77 2.08 -8.20 -19.76
C PRO A 77 3.59 -8.30 -19.61
N ARG A 78 4.08 -9.31 -18.87
CA ARG A 78 5.49 -9.65 -18.96
C ARG A 78 5.70 -9.98 -20.42
N LEU A 79 6.42 -9.13 -21.12
CA LEU A 79 6.86 -9.38 -22.48
C LEU A 79 7.63 -10.71 -22.40
N VAL A 80 6.95 -11.79 -22.76
CA VAL A 80 7.59 -13.10 -22.88
C VAL A 80 8.41 -13.00 -24.16
N ASP A 81 9.74 -13.05 -23.99
CA ASP A 81 10.69 -13.19 -25.10
C ASP A 81 10.56 -14.60 -25.70
#